data_AF-A0A8T4FLU0-F1
#
_entry.id   AF-A0A8T4FLU0-F1
#
_cell.length_a   1.000
_cell.length_b   1.000
_cell.length_c   1.000
_cell.angle_alpha   90.00
_cell.angle_beta   90.00
_cell.angle_gamma   90.00
#
_symmetry.space_group_name_H-M   'P 1'
#
loop_
_entity.id
_entity.type
_entity.pdbx_description
1 polymer ?
#
loop_
_entity_poly.entity_id
_entity_poly.type
_entity_poly.pdbx_seq_one_letter_code
_entity_poly.pdbx_strand_id
1 'polypeptide(L)'
;MSNGITQLRRSFRELGINIRKESQRGWYAFSCLGLHYRLYLRPSETFLSLSLSWLRDIPEGRKAEALDALNAVNGDLRFAKVVMVPERSAFWALWERSTADGLPEAKELQRMILSLHSCHALSEKLLAPLEEPVQEERP
;
A
#
# COMPACT_ATOMS: atom_id res chain seq x y z
N MET A 1 24.34 14.86 -2.00
CA MET A 1 23.23 13.92 -1.72
C MET A 1 22.57 14.08 -0.33
N SER A 2 23.00 15.00 0.56
CA SER A 2 22.44 15.15 1.92
C SER A 2 21.13 15.95 2.02
N ASN A 3 20.83 16.83 1.05
CA ASN A 3 19.69 17.75 1.15
C ASN A 3 18.33 17.07 0.97
N GLY A 4 18.25 16.03 0.14
CA GLY A 4 16.98 15.35 -0.15
C GLY A 4 16.39 14.60 1.05
N ILE A 5 17.21 13.85 1.78
CA ILE A 5 16.74 13.10 2.96
C ILE A 5 16.23 14.06 4.05
N THR A 6 16.86 15.22 4.20
CA THR A 6 16.45 16.25 5.14
C THR A 6 15.08 16.83 4.77
N GLN A 7 14.84 17.10 3.49
CA GLN A 7 13.54 17.57 3.01
C GLN A 7 12.44 16.51 3.20
N LEU A 8 12.70 15.25 2.86
CA LEU A 8 11.74 14.16 3.08
C LEU A 8 11.34 14.07 4.56
N ARG A 9 12.33 14.06 5.46
CA ARG A 9 12.09 14.04 6.91
C ARG A 9 11.30 15.26 7.40
N ARG A 10 11.48 16.41 6.77
CA ARG A 10 10.69 17.62 7.07
C ARG A 10 9.24 17.43 6.69
N SER A 11 8.96 16.96 5.47
CA SER A 11 7.60 16.68 5.00
C SER A 11 6.89 15.67 5.92
N PHE A 12 7.57 14.59 6.32
CA PHE A 12 7.00 13.60 7.26
C PHE A 12 6.76 14.19 8.66
N ARG A 13 7.64 15.06 9.14
CA ARG A 13 7.48 15.75 10.42
C ARG A 13 6.29 16.69 10.43
N GLU A 14 6.03 17.39 9.32
CA GLU A 14 4.83 18.24 9.17
C GLU A 14 3.53 17.44 9.28
N LEU A 15 3.56 16.16 8.90
CA LEU A 15 2.44 15.23 9.07
C LEU A 15 2.42 14.56 10.46
N GLY A 16 3.37 14.83 11.34
CA GLY A 16 3.50 14.16 12.64
C GLY A 16 3.94 12.69 12.54
N ILE A 17 4.50 12.27 11.40
CA ILE A 17 4.87 10.88 11.13
C ILE A 17 6.38 10.68 11.29
N ASN A 18 6.78 9.66 12.04
CA ASN A 18 8.18 9.27 12.16
C ASN A 18 8.56 8.27 11.07
N ILE A 19 9.47 8.66 10.18
CA ILE A 19 9.98 7.82 9.10
C ILE A 19 11.39 7.29 9.40
N ARG A 20 11.59 5.99 9.16
CA ARG A 20 12.87 5.31 9.35
C ARG A 20 13.38 4.79 8.02
N LYS A 21 14.69 4.92 7.79
CA LYS A 21 15.34 4.30 6.62
C LYS A 21 15.53 2.82 6.90
N GLU A 22 15.01 1.96 6.03
CA GLU A 22 15.13 0.50 6.18
C GLU A 22 16.35 -0.07 5.45
N SER A 23 16.70 0.49 4.29
CA SER A 23 17.84 0.01 3.51
C SER A 23 18.56 1.12 2.78
N GLN A 24 19.78 0.83 2.33
CA GLN A 24 20.53 1.73 1.47
C GLN A 24 19.90 1.88 0.06
N ARG A 25 18.96 0.99 -0.31
CA ARG A 25 18.37 0.92 -1.66
C ARG A 25 17.22 1.89 -1.92
N GLY A 26 17.00 2.85 -1.02
CA GLY A 26 15.93 3.87 -1.14
C GLY A 26 14.64 3.52 -0.41
N TRP A 27 14.65 2.50 0.46
CA TRP A 27 13.47 2.10 1.23
C TRP A 27 13.40 2.77 2.59
N TYR A 28 12.21 3.24 2.91
CA TYR A 28 11.84 3.82 4.18
C TYR A 28 10.55 3.17 4.68
N ALA A 29 10.39 3.10 5.99
CA ALA A 29 9.17 2.61 6.63
C ALA A 29 8.65 3.59 7.67
N PHE A 30 7.35 3.59 7.83
CA PHE A 30 6.64 4.36 8.85
C PHE A 30 5.31 3.70 9.17
N SER A 31 4.68 4.15 10.26
CA SER A 31 3.32 3.73 10.63
C SER A 31 2.44 4.96 10.76
N CYS A 32 1.20 4.85 10.30
CA CYS A 32 0.20 5.91 10.37
C CYS A 32 -1.19 5.27 10.39
N LEU A 33 -2.14 5.82 11.15
CA LEU A 33 -3.51 5.31 11.23
C LEU A 33 -3.60 3.79 11.53
N GLY A 34 -2.69 3.27 12.37
CA GLY A 34 -2.64 1.83 12.71
C GLY A 34 -2.06 0.91 11.62
N LEU A 35 -1.63 1.46 10.48
CA LEU A 35 -1.14 0.71 9.32
C LEU A 35 0.36 0.92 9.08
N HIS A 36 1.01 -0.09 8.49
CA HIS A 36 2.43 -0.08 8.18
C HIS A 36 2.69 0.21 6.70
N TYR A 37 3.44 1.27 6.44
CA TYR A 37 3.74 1.75 5.09
C TYR A 37 5.23 1.63 4.77
N ARG A 38 5.52 1.42 3.49
CA ARG A 38 6.88 1.47 2.93
C ARG A 38 6.93 2.47 1.78
N LEU A 39 7.85 3.41 1.87
CA LEU A 39 8.15 4.34 0.80
C LEU A 39 9.43 3.88 0.10
N TYR A 40 9.34 3.64 -1.20
CA TYR A 40 10.51 3.53 -2.06
C TYR A 40 10.73 4.86 -2.76
N LEU A 41 11.98 5.33 -2.67
CA LEU A 41 12.37 6.63 -3.20
C LEU A 41 13.69 6.51 -3.97
N ARG A 42 13.61 6.71 -5.28
CA ARG A 42 14.75 6.90 -6.19
C ARG A 42 14.48 8.07 -7.14
N PRO A 43 15.53 8.64 -7.75
CA PRO A 43 15.37 9.76 -8.68
C PRO A 43 14.41 9.46 -9.85
N SER A 44 14.39 8.22 -10.33
CA SER A 44 13.55 7.79 -11.46
C SER A 44 12.19 7.26 -11.05
N GLU A 45 11.96 6.99 -9.77
CA GLU A 45 10.81 6.20 -9.33
C GLU A 45 10.50 6.46 -7.85
N THR A 46 9.25 6.80 -7.56
CA THR A 46 8.76 6.94 -6.19
C THR A 46 7.43 6.22 -6.07
N PHE A 47 7.35 5.25 -5.16
CA PHE A 47 6.09 4.60 -4.86
C PHE A 47 5.93 4.42 -3.35
N LEU A 48 4.70 4.61 -2.90
CA LEU A 48 4.30 4.29 -1.55
C LEU A 48 3.53 2.98 -1.58
N SER A 49 3.85 2.08 -0.66
CA SER A 49 3.19 0.81 -0.54
C SER A 49 2.66 0.59 0.87
N LEU A 50 1.54 -0.12 0.94
CA LEU A 50 0.87 -0.53 2.15
C LEU A 50 0.68 -2.05 2.10
N SER A 51 1.15 -2.75 3.12
CA SER A 51 0.92 -4.19 3.23
C SER A 51 -0.53 -4.43 3.64
N LEU A 52 -1.24 -5.29 2.88
CA LEU A 52 -2.58 -5.77 3.24
C LEU A 52 -2.43 -7.13 3.93
N SER A 53 -1.82 -7.13 5.11
CA SER A 53 -1.41 -8.37 5.79
C SER A 53 -2.58 -9.26 6.21
N TRP A 54 -3.77 -8.69 6.40
CA TRP A 54 -5.01 -9.42 6.72
C TRP A 54 -5.45 -10.35 5.58
N LEU A 55 -5.03 -10.08 4.34
CA LEU A 55 -5.33 -10.96 3.20
C LEU A 55 -4.62 -12.32 3.24
N ARG A 56 -3.75 -12.55 4.23
CA ARG A 56 -3.22 -13.88 4.51
C ARG A 56 -4.28 -14.84 5.02
N ASP A 57 -5.37 -14.32 5.56
CA ASP A 57 -6.44 -15.10 6.16
C ASP A 57 -7.45 -15.61 5.12
N ILE A 58 -7.36 -15.14 3.86
CA ILE A 58 -8.14 -15.70 2.75
C ILE A 58 -7.65 -17.13 2.44
N PRO A 59 -8.56 -18.13 2.41
CA PRO A 59 -8.21 -19.51 2.07
C PRO A 59 -7.50 -19.60 0.71
N GLU A 60 -6.49 -20.47 0.60
CA GLU A 60 -5.67 -20.60 -0.63
C GLU A 60 -6.52 -20.82 -1.89
N GLY A 61 -7.57 -21.65 -1.79
CA GLY A 61 -8.49 -21.91 -2.90
C GLY A 61 -9.34 -20.71 -3.34
N ARG A 62 -9.40 -19.64 -2.53
CA ARG A 62 -10.15 -18.40 -2.82
C ARG A 62 -9.24 -17.21 -3.15
N LYS A 63 -7.91 -17.38 -3.14
CA LYS A 63 -6.98 -16.29 -3.48
C LYS A 63 -7.10 -15.82 -4.92
N ALA A 64 -7.45 -16.73 -5.84
CA ALA A 64 -7.74 -16.38 -7.23
C ALA A 64 -8.98 -15.47 -7.33
N GLU A 65 -10.07 -15.85 -6.64
CA GLU A 65 -11.30 -15.05 -6.55
C GLU A 65 -11.03 -13.66 -5.93
N ALA A 66 -10.20 -13.62 -4.88
CA ALA A 66 -9.78 -12.37 -4.26
C ALA A 66 -8.97 -11.48 -5.21
N LEU A 67 -8.04 -12.08 -5.97
CA LEU A 67 -7.24 -11.37 -6.96
C LEU A 67 -8.13 -10.81 -8.08
N ASP A 68 -9.09 -11.58 -8.58
CA ASP A 68 -10.01 -11.15 -9.63
C ASP A 68 -10.90 -9.98 -9.16
N ALA A 69 -11.43 -10.06 -7.94
CA ALA A 69 -12.20 -8.97 -7.34
C ALA A 69 -11.35 -7.69 -7.22
N LEU A 70 -10.12 -7.80 -6.69
CA LEU A 70 -9.19 -6.67 -6.58
C LEU A 70 -8.80 -6.10 -7.94
N ASN A 71 -8.63 -6.94 -8.97
CA ASN A 71 -8.33 -6.50 -10.33
C ASN A 71 -9.50 -5.77 -10.98
N ALA A 72 -10.74 -6.18 -10.70
CA ALA A 72 -11.93 -5.48 -11.21
C ALA A 72 -11.97 -4.03 -10.71
N VAL A 73 -11.70 -3.79 -9.42
CA VAL A 73 -11.68 -2.43 -8.86
C VAL A 73 -10.40 -1.66 -9.20
N ASN A 74 -9.29 -2.34 -9.48
CA ASN A 74 -8.05 -1.67 -9.91
C ASN A 74 -8.29 -0.80 -11.16
N GLY A 75 -9.20 -1.16 -12.07
CA GLY A 75 -9.57 -0.34 -13.22
C GLY A 75 -10.11 1.04 -12.83
N ASP A 76 -10.85 1.10 -11.72
CA ASP A 76 -11.49 2.31 -11.21
C ASP A 76 -10.58 3.11 -10.25
N LEU A 77 -9.59 2.44 -9.65
CA LEU A 77 -8.59 3.08 -8.81
C LEU A 77 -7.57 3.84 -9.67
N ARG A 78 -7.77 5.15 -9.77
CA ARG A 78 -6.97 6.05 -10.61
C ARG A 78 -5.50 6.20 -10.18
N PHE A 79 -5.22 6.04 -8.88
CA PHE A 79 -3.90 6.35 -8.33
C PHE A 79 -3.26 5.25 -7.48
N ALA A 80 -4.04 4.24 -7.10
CA ALA A 80 -3.55 3.13 -6.32
C ALA A 80 -3.93 1.80 -6.98
N LYS A 81 -3.09 0.78 -6.81
CA LYS A 81 -3.32 -0.56 -7.34
C LYS A 81 -3.08 -1.57 -6.25
N VAL A 82 -3.96 -2.56 -6.13
CA VAL A 82 -3.72 -3.72 -5.28
C VAL A 82 -3.10 -4.82 -6.11
N VAL A 83 -1.96 -5.34 -5.67
CA VAL A 83 -1.21 -6.40 -6.36
C VAL A 83 -0.97 -7.57 -5.41
N MET A 84 -1.02 -8.78 -5.94
CA MET A 84 -0.48 -9.95 -5.26
C MET A 84 1.00 -10.07 -5.59
N VAL A 85 1.85 -10.20 -4.57
CA VAL A 85 3.28 -10.50 -4.71
C VAL A 85 3.44 -12.02 -4.56
N PRO A 86 3.62 -12.78 -5.67
CA PRO A 86 3.54 -14.24 -5.65
C PRO A 86 4.58 -14.88 -4.72
N GLU A 87 5.80 -14.34 -4.68
CA GLU A 87 6.90 -14.90 -3.88
C GLU A 87 6.67 -14.78 -2.37
N ARG A 88 5.70 -13.95 -1.96
CA ARG A 88 5.37 -13.70 -0.55
C ARG A 88 3.94 -14.12 -0.21
N SER A 89 3.18 -14.62 -1.18
CA SER A 89 1.74 -14.87 -1.09
C SER A 89 1.01 -13.73 -0.35
N ALA A 90 1.42 -12.49 -0.65
CA ALA A 90 1.03 -11.31 0.12
C ALA A 90 0.49 -10.24 -0.82
N PHE A 91 -0.58 -9.58 -0.40
CA PHE A 91 -1.19 -8.50 -1.14
C PHE A 91 -0.68 -7.14 -0.66
N TRP A 92 -0.47 -6.24 -1.60
CA TRP A 92 0.06 -4.90 -1.37
C TRP A 92 -0.79 -3.89 -2.13
N ALA A 93 -1.15 -2.79 -1.48
CA ALA A 93 -1.65 -1.61 -2.16
C ALA A 93 -0.45 -0.71 -2.50
N LEU A 94 -0.38 -0.26 -3.74
CA LEU A 94 0.71 0.54 -4.30
C LEU A 94 0.15 1.86 -4.82
N TRP A 95 0.82 2.96 -4.53
CA TRP A 95 0.56 4.28 -5.11
C TRP A 95 1.84 4.74 -5.79
N GLU A 96 1.83 4.75 -7.12
CA GLU A 96 2.95 5.20 -7.92
C GLU A 96 2.82 6.71 -8.15
N ARG A 97 3.88 7.45 -7.82
CA ARG A 97 3.93 8.88 -8.07
C ARG A 97 4.25 9.09 -9.55
N SER A 98 3.37 9.80 -10.26
CA SER A 98 3.68 10.31 -11.61
C SER A 98 5.00 11.07 -11.59
N THR A 99 5.86 10.82 -12.57
CA THR A 99 7.23 11.33 -12.72
C THR A 99 7.29 12.86 -12.64
N ALA A 100 7.24 13.39 -11.42
CA ALA A 100 7.45 14.79 -11.13
C ALA A 100 8.84 14.93 -10.53
N ASP A 101 9.61 15.89 -11.04
CA ASP A 101 10.95 16.17 -10.52
C ASP A 101 10.88 16.48 -9.01
N GLY A 102 11.79 15.88 -8.24
CA GLY A 102 11.95 16.17 -6.82
C GLY A 102 11.27 15.18 -5.87
N LEU A 103 11.25 15.57 -4.59
CA LEU A 103 10.76 14.75 -3.48
C LEU A 103 9.31 15.06 -3.16
N PRO A 104 8.54 14.08 -2.65
CA PRO A 104 7.15 14.32 -2.29
C PRO A 104 7.06 15.31 -1.11
N GLU A 105 6.26 16.34 -1.29
CA GLU A 105 5.94 17.33 -0.26
C GLU A 105 4.91 16.76 0.74
N ALA A 106 4.74 17.41 1.90
CA ALA A 106 3.81 16.95 2.93
C ALA A 106 2.38 16.75 2.41
N LYS A 107 1.86 17.72 1.64
CA LYS A 107 0.51 17.62 1.02
C LYS A 107 0.41 16.47 0.03
N GLU A 108 1.48 16.18 -0.70
CA GLU A 108 1.51 15.05 -1.62
C GLU A 108 1.49 13.74 -0.83
N LEU A 109 2.41 13.57 0.13
CA LEU A 109 2.48 12.41 1.03
C LEU A 109 1.13 12.13 1.71
N GLN A 110 0.46 13.18 2.20
CA GLN A 110 -0.87 13.06 2.79
C GLN A 110 -1.89 12.46 1.80
N ARG A 111 -1.90 12.92 0.55
CA ARG A 111 -2.77 12.36 -0.50
C ARG A 111 -2.43 10.90 -0.79
N MET A 112 -1.14 10.54 -0.88
CA MET A 112 -0.72 9.14 -1.09
C MET A 112 -1.24 8.23 0.03
N ILE A 113 -1.03 8.65 1.28
CA ILE A 113 -1.43 7.90 2.48
C ILE A 113 -2.95 7.72 2.51
N LEU A 114 -3.71 8.79 2.28
CA LEU A 114 -5.17 8.74 2.25
C LEU A 114 -5.69 7.87 1.11
N SER A 115 -5.10 7.95 -0.09
CA SER A 115 -5.46 7.07 -1.20
C SER A 115 -5.25 5.60 -0.86
N LEU A 116 -4.09 5.24 -0.29
CA LEU A 116 -3.82 3.86 0.12
C LEU A 116 -4.72 3.39 1.27
N HIS A 117 -5.07 4.29 2.20
CA HIS A 117 -5.99 3.96 3.28
C HIS A 117 -7.41 3.69 2.75
N SER A 118 -7.90 4.51 1.81
CA SER A 118 -9.17 4.26 1.12
C SER A 118 -9.14 2.95 0.33
N CYS A 119 -8.01 2.62 -0.31
CA CYS A 119 -7.84 1.33 -0.98
C CYS A 119 -7.88 0.16 0.00
N HIS A 120 -7.24 0.28 1.17
CA HIS A 120 -7.33 -0.73 2.23
C HIS A 120 -8.78 -0.99 2.62
N ALA A 121 -9.52 0.07 2.96
CA ALA A 121 -10.92 -0.04 3.38
C ALA A 121 -11.84 -0.58 2.26
N LEU A 122 -11.55 -0.26 1.00
CA LEU A 122 -12.27 -0.81 -0.13
C LEU A 122 -11.98 -2.31 -0.30
N SER A 123 -10.71 -2.70 -0.19
CA SER A 123 -10.29 -4.10 -0.26
C SER A 123 -10.96 -4.92 0.84
N GLU A 124 -10.99 -4.45 2.08
CA GLU A 124 -11.68 -5.12 3.19
C GLU A 124 -13.15 -5.37 2.85
N LYS A 125 -13.87 -4.34 2.39
CA LYS A 125 -15.29 -4.48 2.02
C LYS A 125 -15.52 -5.45 0.86
N LEU A 126 -14.64 -5.40 -0.14
CA LEU A 126 -14.77 -6.23 -1.33
C LEU A 126 -14.52 -7.70 -1.03
N LEU A 127 -13.63 -7.98 -0.07
CA LEU A 127 -13.14 -9.32 0.21
C LEU A 127 -13.74 -9.94 1.47
N ALA A 128 -14.50 -9.19 2.27
CA ALA A 128 -15.25 -9.71 3.41
C ALA A 128 -16.09 -10.98 3.09
N PRO A 129 -16.78 -11.08 1.92
CA PRO A 129 -17.49 -12.32 1.56
C PRO A 129 -16.58 -13.53 1.31
N LEU A 130 -15.29 -13.29 1.11
CA LEU A 130 -14.28 -14.32 0.87
C LEU A 130 -13.64 -14.85 2.15
N GLU A 131 -13.74 -14.09 3.24
CA GLU A 131 -13.21 -14.43 4.56
C GLU A 131 -14.15 -15.38 5.34
N GLU A 132 -15.46 -15.38 5.04
CA GLU A 132 -16.39 -16.29 5.67
C GLU A 132 -16.16 -17.73 5.19
N PRO A 133 -16.09 -18.72 6.10
CA PRO A 133 -16.08 -20.12 5.72
C PRO A 133 -17.39 -20.41 5.00
N VAL A 134 -17.31 -20.93 3.78
CA VAL A 134 -18.45 -21.58 3.14
C VAL A 134 -18.95 -22.61 4.17
N GLN A 135 -20.12 -22.39 4.74
CA GLN A 135 -20.78 -23.41 5.53
C GLN A 135 -20.92 -24.60 4.59
N GLU A 136 -20.10 -25.63 4.79
CA GLU A 136 -20.33 -26.93 4.20
C GLU A 136 -21.75 -27.32 4.59
N GLU A 137 -22.68 -27.25 3.63
CA GLU A 137 -23.95 -27.96 3.73
C GLU A 137 -23.59 -29.43 3.94
N ARG A 138 -23.62 -29.86 5.21
CA ARG A 138 -23.52 -31.27 5.55
C ARG A 138 -24.78 -31.96 5.02
N PRO A 139 -24.63 -33.17 4.46
CA PRO A 139 -25.63 -33.85 3.62
C PRO A 139 -26.98 -34.11 4.30
#